data_AF-A0A0N1F6S6-F1
#
_entry.id   AF-A0A0N1F6S6-F1
#
_cell.length_a   1.000
_cell.length_b   1.000
_cell.length_c   1.000
_cell.angle_alpha   90.00
_cell.angle_beta   90.00
_cell.angle_gamma   90.00
#
_symmetry.space_group_name_H-M   'P 1'
#
loop_
_entity.id
_entity.type
_entity.pdbx_description
1 polymer ?
#
loop_
_entity_poly.entity_id
_entity_poly.type
_entity_poly.pdbx_seq_one_letter_code
_entity_poly.pdbx_strand_id
1 'polypeptide(L)'
;MSRDGADRRRIAAWILVAAIACVPVLAAAASPLQRGRELLWIIGGMAGVLALSLLFLQPLLMAATPPLMQVRAGVTWHRRGGIAIVAMVAVHIGALYLYSPEDITDALLLVAPTPFSLYGVISLWCLVLTAALAATRRVLKIGYRPWRILHSVLAVAVVGASAIHAIQIEGAMEEYSKLAICIAALLVTTVAAVEVNVLAPMRRRTALRKA
;
A
#
# COMPACT_ATOMS: atom_id res chain seq x y z
N MET A 1 30.26 -7.24 13.71
CA MET A 1 29.22 -6.29 14.18
C MET A 1 28.62 -6.88 15.44
N SER A 2 28.63 -6.18 16.58
CA SER A 2 28.05 -6.72 17.82
C SER A 2 26.54 -6.94 17.65
N ARG A 3 26.00 -7.96 18.30
CA ARG A 3 24.57 -8.31 18.27
C ARG A 3 23.70 -7.09 18.65
N ASP A 4 24.13 -6.35 19.67
CA ASP A 4 23.51 -5.12 20.17
C ASP A 4 23.47 -3.97 19.14
N GLY A 5 24.43 -3.92 18.21
CA GLY A 5 24.47 -2.92 17.15
C GLY A 5 23.46 -3.21 16.04
N ALA A 6 23.23 -4.50 15.73
CA ALA A 6 22.23 -4.92 14.77
C ALA A 6 20.81 -4.72 15.32
N ASP A 7 20.59 -5.05 16.60
CA ASP A 7 19.28 -4.91 17.25
C ASP A 7 18.86 -3.44 17.37
N ARG A 8 19.78 -2.53 17.73
CA ARG A 8 19.48 -1.08 17.77
C ARG A 8 19.06 -0.52 16.41
N ARG A 9 19.76 -0.89 15.33
CA ARG A 9 19.40 -0.44 13.96
C ARG A 9 18.02 -0.95 13.54
N ARG A 10 17.73 -2.21 13.89
CA ARG A 10 16.43 -2.83 13.61
C ARG A 10 15.30 -2.11 14.36
N ILE A 11 15.49 -1.80 15.63
CA ILE A 11 14.51 -1.05 16.44
C ILE A 11 14.30 0.35 15.84
N ALA A 12 15.37 1.08 15.54
CA ALA A 12 15.27 2.40 14.92
C ALA A 12 14.51 2.37 13.58
N ALA A 13 14.75 1.35 12.76
CA ALA A 13 14.02 1.17 11.51
C ALA A 13 12.52 0.94 11.75
N TRP A 14 12.13 0.12 12.72
CA TRP A 14 10.72 -0.08 13.08
C TRP A 14 10.06 1.15 13.65
N ILE A 15 10.78 1.94 14.45
CA ILE A 15 10.27 3.23 14.96
C ILE A 15 9.97 4.17 13.79
N LEU A 16 10.89 4.29 12.83
CA LEU A 16 10.69 5.14 11.65
C LEU A 16 9.50 4.65 10.80
N VAL A 17 9.43 3.34 10.55
CA VAL A 17 8.33 2.73 9.79
C VAL A 17 6.99 2.95 10.48
N ALA A 18 6.92 2.75 11.80
CA ALA A 18 5.72 2.99 12.58
C ALA A 18 5.33 4.47 12.58
N ALA A 19 6.31 5.39 12.69
CA ALA A 19 6.05 6.82 12.63
C ALA A 19 5.43 7.22 11.28
N ILE A 20 6.03 6.80 10.15
CA ILE A 20 5.50 7.10 8.81
C ILE A 20 4.10 6.53 8.60
N ALA A 21 3.83 5.32 9.11
CA ALA A 21 2.52 4.68 8.96
C ALA A 21 1.44 5.23 9.90
N CYS A 22 1.79 5.61 11.13
CA CYS A 22 0.81 6.02 12.15
C CYS A 22 0.51 7.52 12.15
N VAL A 23 1.48 8.38 11.82
CA VAL A 23 1.30 9.84 11.81
C VAL A 23 0.10 10.29 10.94
N PRO A 24 -0.06 9.88 9.67
CA PRO A 24 -1.19 10.31 8.86
C PRO A 24 -2.54 9.82 9.41
N VAL A 25 -2.58 8.64 10.03
CA VAL A 25 -3.80 8.10 10.68
C VAL A 25 -4.17 8.96 11.88
N LEU A 26 -3.22 9.25 12.77
CA LEU A 26 -3.47 10.06 13.96
C LEU A 26 -3.82 11.50 13.59
N ALA A 27 -3.13 12.08 12.61
CA ALA A 27 -3.42 13.42 12.09
C ALA A 27 -4.83 13.49 11.50
N ALA A 28 -5.24 12.50 10.71
CA ALA A 28 -6.59 12.43 10.15
C ALA A 28 -7.68 12.26 11.22
N ALA A 29 -7.42 11.44 12.23
CA ALA A 29 -8.36 11.21 13.33
C ALA A 29 -8.54 12.46 14.21
N ALA A 30 -7.45 13.21 14.47
CA ALA A 30 -7.47 14.43 15.26
C ALA A 30 -7.84 15.68 14.46
N SER A 31 -8.07 15.55 13.16
CA SER A 31 -8.26 16.68 12.25
C SER A 31 -9.53 17.48 12.60
N PRO A 32 -9.45 18.82 12.72
CA PRO A 32 -10.61 19.67 12.89
C PRO A 32 -11.67 19.49 11.80
N LEU A 33 -11.27 19.05 10.60
CA LEU A 33 -12.15 18.79 9.45
C LEU A 33 -13.11 17.61 9.66
N GLN A 34 -12.87 16.79 10.69
CA GLN A 34 -13.77 15.71 11.11
C GLN A 34 -14.97 16.21 11.92
N ARG A 35 -14.92 17.42 12.49
CA ARG A 35 -16.00 17.92 13.36
C ARG A 35 -17.28 18.14 12.57
N GLY A 36 -18.37 17.56 13.08
CA GLY A 36 -19.70 17.65 12.45
C GLY A 36 -19.87 16.81 11.19
N ARG A 37 -18.90 15.94 10.86
CA ARG A 37 -19.02 15.00 9.74
C ARG A 37 -19.86 13.79 10.14
N GLU A 38 -20.56 13.26 9.14
CA GLU A 38 -21.35 12.05 9.28
C GLU A 38 -20.44 10.82 9.49
N LEU A 39 -20.95 9.80 10.21
CA LEU A 39 -20.18 8.65 10.65
C LEU A 39 -19.64 7.80 9.50
N LEU A 40 -20.45 7.46 8.49
CA LEU A 40 -20.01 6.72 7.31
C LEU A 40 -18.98 7.50 6.50
N TRP A 41 -19.11 8.82 6.40
CA TRP A 41 -18.09 9.67 5.79
C TRP A 41 -16.74 9.55 6.51
N ILE A 42 -16.75 9.60 7.86
CA ILE A 42 -15.55 9.43 8.68
C ILE A 42 -14.95 8.03 8.49
N ILE A 43 -15.78 6.99 8.57
CA ILE A 43 -15.35 5.58 8.39
C ILE A 43 -14.72 5.40 7.01
N GLY A 44 -15.37 5.90 5.97
CA GLY A 44 -14.88 5.86 4.59
C GLY A 44 -13.51 6.51 4.49
N GLY A 45 -13.38 7.77 4.92
CA GLY A 45 -12.12 8.50 4.92
C GLY A 45 -11.00 7.77 5.67
N MET A 46 -11.25 7.37 6.92
CA MET A 46 -10.25 6.69 7.76
C MET A 46 -9.81 5.33 7.21
N ALA A 47 -10.73 4.56 6.62
CA ALA A 47 -10.40 3.30 5.96
C ALA A 47 -9.43 3.51 4.78
N GLY A 48 -9.63 4.60 4.01
CA GLY A 48 -8.69 5.01 2.94
C GLY A 48 -7.29 5.35 3.48
N VAL A 49 -7.21 6.12 4.58
CA VAL A 49 -5.93 6.47 5.23
C VAL A 49 -5.19 5.22 5.75
N LEU A 50 -5.92 4.29 6.37
CA LEU A 50 -5.36 3.02 6.85
C LEU A 50 -4.88 2.14 5.69
N ALA A 51 -5.65 2.06 4.59
CA ALA A 51 -5.24 1.33 3.40
C ALA A 51 -3.94 1.89 2.80
N LEU A 52 -3.79 3.21 2.70
CA LEU A 52 -2.57 3.86 2.24
C LEU A 52 -1.37 3.56 3.16
N SER A 53 -1.59 3.57 4.47
CA SER A 53 -0.57 3.20 5.48
C SER A 53 -0.12 1.75 5.35
N LEU A 54 -1.06 0.84 5.09
CA LEU A 54 -0.72 -0.56 4.82
C LEU A 54 0.00 -0.74 3.48
N LEU A 55 -0.38 0.01 2.44
CA LEU A 55 0.30 -0.02 1.13
C LEU A 55 1.77 0.37 1.25
N PHE A 56 2.10 1.38 2.07
CA PHE A 56 3.48 1.73 2.40
C PHE A 56 4.25 0.56 3.05
N LEU A 57 3.61 -0.16 3.97
CA LEU A 57 4.24 -1.28 4.69
C LEU A 57 4.49 -2.52 3.80
N GLN A 58 3.60 -2.81 2.86
CA GLN A 58 3.65 -4.03 2.04
C GLN A 58 5.02 -4.34 1.41
N PRO A 59 5.66 -3.42 0.68
CA PRO A 59 6.96 -3.68 0.05
C PRO A 59 8.09 -3.89 1.05
N LEU A 60 8.06 -3.24 2.23
CA LEU A 60 9.07 -3.44 3.28
C LEU A 60 9.07 -4.86 3.81
N LEU A 61 7.88 -5.45 3.97
CA LEU A 61 7.70 -6.81 4.48
C LEU A 61 8.31 -7.87 3.56
N MET A 62 8.51 -7.56 2.27
CA MET A 62 9.04 -8.49 1.26
C MET A 62 10.48 -8.19 0.83
N ALA A 63 10.82 -6.92 0.57
CA ALA A 63 12.13 -6.55 0.05
C ALA A 63 13.14 -6.23 1.16
N ALA A 64 12.68 -5.67 2.27
CA ALA A 64 13.51 -5.30 3.41
C ALA A 64 13.40 -6.29 4.57
N THR A 65 12.94 -7.53 4.33
CA THR A 65 12.74 -8.49 5.41
C THR A 65 14.02 -8.77 6.18
N PRO A 66 15.17 -9.15 5.59
CA PRO A 66 16.37 -9.50 6.36
C PRO A 66 16.83 -8.46 7.41
N PRO A 67 16.86 -7.14 7.12
CA PRO A 67 17.18 -6.13 8.13
C PRO A 67 16.04 -5.84 9.13
N LEU A 68 14.78 -6.15 8.80
CA LEU A 68 13.61 -5.82 9.63
C LEU A 68 13.07 -6.99 10.45
N MET A 69 13.10 -8.22 9.93
CA MET A 69 12.54 -9.43 10.55
C MET A 69 12.98 -10.71 9.82
N GLN A 70 12.48 -11.86 10.26
CA GLN A 70 12.72 -13.12 9.57
C GLN A 70 11.93 -13.19 8.25
N VAL A 71 12.53 -13.75 7.20
CA VAL A 71 11.93 -13.87 5.85
C VAL A 71 10.54 -14.52 5.86
N ARG A 72 10.38 -15.61 6.62
CA ARG A 72 9.09 -16.33 6.74
C ARG A 72 7.99 -15.47 7.37
N ALA A 73 8.34 -14.68 8.39
CA ALA A 73 7.41 -13.77 9.04
C ALA A 73 6.97 -12.66 8.07
N GLY A 74 7.91 -12.10 7.29
CA GLY A 74 7.60 -11.08 6.29
C GLY A 74 6.59 -11.53 5.24
N VAL A 75 6.74 -12.74 4.70
CA VAL A 75 5.76 -13.31 3.74
C VAL A 75 4.37 -13.46 4.37
N THR A 76 4.30 -13.86 5.64
CA THR A 76 3.03 -14.06 6.34
C THR A 76 2.35 -12.71 6.61
N TRP A 77 3.09 -11.72 7.07
CA TRP A 77 2.59 -10.37 7.31
C TRP A 77 2.21 -9.64 6.02
N HIS A 78 2.98 -9.82 4.94
CA HIS A 78 2.63 -9.31 3.61
C HIS A 78 1.28 -9.87 3.16
N ARG A 79 1.07 -11.19 3.24
CA ARG A 79 -0.22 -11.80 2.88
C ARG A 79 -1.38 -11.29 3.74
N ARG A 80 -1.20 -11.23 5.07
CA ARG A 80 -2.24 -10.71 5.98
C ARG A 80 -2.55 -9.25 5.72
N GLY A 81 -1.52 -8.43 5.49
CA GLY A 81 -1.69 -7.02 5.17
C GLY A 81 -2.34 -6.80 3.80
N GLY A 82 -2.07 -7.65 2.81
CA GLY A 82 -2.79 -7.63 1.54
C GLY A 82 -4.30 -7.88 1.70
N ILE A 83 -4.67 -8.86 2.54
CA ILE A 83 -6.08 -9.12 2.89
C ILE A 83 -6.68 -7.90 3.61
N ALA A 84 -5.95 -7.32 4.56
CA ALA A 84 -6.39 -6.12 5.28
C ALA A 84 -6.59 -4.92 4.34
N ILE A 85 -5.71 -4.70 3.36
CA ILE A 85 -5.87 -3.64 2.36
C ILE A 85 -7.14 -3.84 1.55
N VAL A 86 -7.40 -5.06 1.07
CA VAL A 86 -8.63 -5.37 0.33
C VAL A 86 -9.86 -5.08 1.19
N ALA A 87 -9.85 -5.50 2.46
CA ALA A 87 -10.94 -5.21 3.39
C ALA A 87 -11.12 -3.70 3.64
N MET A 88 -10.03 -2.96 3.87
CA MET A 88 -10.09 -1.51 4.10
C MET A 88 -10.57 -0.75 2.88
N VAL A 89 -10.17 -1.14 1.66
CA VAL A 89 -10.67 -0.53 0.42
C VAL A 89 -12.15 -0.85 0.22
N ALA A 90 -12.60 -2.07 0.53
CA ALA A 90 -14.01 -2.41 0.49
C ALA A 90 -14.83 -1.57 1.49
N VAL A 91 -14.33 -1.37 2.72
CA VAL A 91 -14.96 -0.48 3.71
C VAL A 91 -14.94 0.97 3.24
N HIS A 92 -13.83 1.45 2.68
CA HIS A 92 -13.70 2.81 2.15
C HIS A 92 -14.78 3.10 1.11
N ILE A 93 -14.88 2.25 0.08
CA ILE A 93 -15.86 2.42 -1.00
C ILE A 93 -17.27 2.17 -0.50
N GLY A 94 -17.50 1.12 0.30
CA GLY A 94 -18.81 0.76 0.80
C GLY A 94 -19.40 1.82 1.73
N ALA A 95 -18.61 2.39 2.64
CA ALA A 95 -19.05 3.45 3.54
C ALA A 95 -19.36 4.73 2.75
N LEU A 96 -18.51 5.11 1.79
CA LEU A 96 -18.78 6.26 0.93
C LEU A 96 -20.01 6.06 0.05
N TYR A 97 -20.23 4.85 -0.47
CA TYR A 97 -21.41 4.51 -1.27
C TYR A 97 -22.69 4.60 -0.43
N LEU A 98 -22.67 4.12 0.82
CA LEU A 98 -23.82 4.24 1.71
C LEU A 98 -24.08 5.68 2.15
N TYR A 99 -23.04 6.53 2.19
CA TYR A 99 -23.15 7.95 2.50
C TYR A 99 -23.70 8.77 1.32
N SER A 100 -23.14 8.59 0.12
CA SER A 100 -23.60 9.23 -1.14
C SER A 100 -23.48 8.22 -2.30
N PRO A 101 -24.55 7.48 -2.60
CA PRO A 101 -24.55 6.46 -3.64
C PRO A 101 -24.29 7.04 -5.03
N GLU A 102 -24.87 8.20 -5.33
CA GLU A 102 -24.71 8.90 -6.61
C GLU A 102 -23.25 9.26 -6.90
N ASP A 103 -22.54 9.88 -5.94
CA ASP A 103 -21.14 10.28 -6.12
C ASP A 103 -20.23 9.08 -6.43
N ILE A 104 -20.43 7.98 -5.71
CA ILE A 104 -19.64 6.75 -5.92
C ILE A 104 -20.04 6.04 -7.21
N THR A 105 -21.32 6.08 -7.59
CA THR A 105 -21.77 5.54 -8.87
C THR A 105 -21.14 6.30 -10.03
N ASP A 106 -21.14 7.63 -9.98
CA ASP A 106 -20.52 8.49 -10.99
C ASP A 106 -19.01 8.26 -11.08
N ALA A 107 -18.35 8.08 -9.93
CA ALA A 107 -16.94 7.73 -9.89
C ALA A 107 -16.67 6.38 -10.57
N LEU A 108 -17.41 5.33 -10.21
CA LEU A 108 -17.25 3.98 -10.77
C LEU A 108 -17.57 3.90 -12.27
N LEU A 109 -18.49 4.75 -12.74
CA LEU A 109 -18.83 4.90 -14.16
C LEU A 109 -17.88 5.83 -14.92
N LEU A 110 -16.88 6.41 -14.23
CA LEU A 110 -15.89 7.34 -14.79
C LEU A 110 -16.51 8.61 -15.40
N VAL A 111 -17.66 9.05 -14.86
CA VAL A 111 -18.36 10.28 -15.27
C VAL A 111 -18.30 11.38 -14.20
N ALA A 112 -17.77 11.07 -13.02
CA ALA A 112 -17.60 12.06 -11.96
C ALA A 112 -16.71 13.24 -12.41
N PRO A 113 -17.06 14.48 -12.04
CA PRO A 113 -16.29 15.67 -12.40
C PRO A 113 -14.98 15.81 -11.61
N THR A 114 -14.74 14.94 -10.62
CA THR A 114 -13.61 15.00 -9.71
C THR A 114 -12.42 14.18 -10.23
N PRO A 115 -11.28 14.79 -10.63
CA PRO A 115 -10.15 14.05 -11.20
C PRO A 115 -9.56 12.99 -10.28
N PHE A 116 -9.62 13.22 -8.96
CA PHE A 116 -9.11 12.25 -7.99
C PHE A 116 -9.87 10.91 -8.05
N SER A 117 -11.16 10.93 -8.39
CA SER A 117 -11.99 9.72 -8.44
C SER A 117 -11.50 8.73 -9.49
N LEU A 118 -11.06 9.21 -10.66
CA LEU A 118 -10.46 8.40 -11.73
C LEU A 118 -9.27 7.59 -11.21
N TYR A 119 -8.35 8.23 -10.49
CA TYR A 119 -7.18 7.55 -9.93
C TYR A 119 -7.56 6.58 -8.80
N GLY A 120 -8.61 6.89 -8.04
CA GLY A 120 -9.20 5.96 -7.06
C GLY A 120 -9.71 4.68 -7.74
N VAL A 121 -10.44 4.82 -8.85
CA VAL A 121 -10.97 3.68 -9.62
C VAL A 121 -9.86 2.89 -10.33
N ILE A 122 -8.85 3.55 -10.89
CA ILE A 122 -7.66 2.88 -11.45
C ILE A 122 -6.98 2.04 -10.35
N SER A 123 -6.75 2.63 -9.18
CA SER A 123 -6.14 1.92 -8.05
C SER A 123 -6.98 0.72 -7.61
N LEU A 124 -8.30 0.88 -7.50
CA LEU A 124 -9.24 -0.18 -7.16
C LEU A 124 -9.11 -1.38 -8.11
N TRP A 125 -9.17 -1.14 -9.42
CA TRP A 125 -9.05 -2.23 -10.40
C TRP A 125 -7.67 -2.89 -10.37
N CYS A 126 -6.58 -2.11 -10.23
CA CYS A 126 -5.25 -2.69 -10.05
C CYS A 126 -5.15 -3.55 -8.78
N LEU A 127 -5.80 -3.16 -7.68
CA LEU A 127 -5.85 -3.92 -6.45
C LEU A 127 -6.65 -5.23 -6.62
N VAL A 128 -7.81 -5.16 -7.27
CA VAL A 128 -8.64 -6.35 -7.60
C VAL A 128 -7.84 -7.33 -8.45
N LEU A 129 -7.17 -6.84 -9.50
CA LEU A 129 -6.31 -7.67 -10.36
C LEU A 129 -5.12 -8.27 -9.58
N THR A 130 -4.54 -7.51 -8.64
CA THR A 130 -3.46 -8.00 -7.77
C THR A 130 -3.96 -9.13 -6.85
N ALA A 131 -5.14 -8.95 -6.24
CA ALA A 131 -5.76 -9.94 -5.38
C ALA A 131 -6.12 -11.21 -6.17
N ALA A 132 -6.72 -11.05 -7.35
CA ALA A 132 -7.05 -12.15 -8.25
C ALA A 132 -5.78 -12.91 -8.67
N LEU A 133 -4.71 -12.22 -9.07
CA LEU A 133 -3.42 -12.82 -9.40
C LEU A 133 -2.83 -13.60 -8.21
N ALA A 134 -2.91 -13.06 -7.00
CA ALA A 134 -2.42 -13.72 -5.80
C ALA A 134 -3.22 -14.98 -5.46
N ALA A 135 -4.56 -14.93 -5.58
CA ALA A 135 -5.46 -16.04 -5.27
C ALA A 135 -5.40 -17.17 -6.32
N THR A 136 -5.33 -16.82 -7.60
CA THR A 136 -5.41 -17.78 -8.71
C THR A 136 -4.06 -18.35 -9.15
N ARG A 137 -2.93 -17.81 -8.65
CA ARG A 137 -1.56 -18.24 -9.02
C ARG A 137 -1.39 -19.76 -9.06
N ARG A 138 -1.86 -20.46 -8.02
CA ARG A 138 -1.69 -21.92 -7.88
C ARG A 138 -2.56 -22.69 -8.86
N VAL A 139 -3.79 -22.24 -9.07
CA VAL A 139 -4.77 -22.86 -9.97
C VAL A 139 -4.32 -22.71 -11.42
N LEU A 140 -3.89 -21.51 -11.81
CA LEU A 140 -3.43 -21.19 -13.15
C LEU A 140 -1.98 -21.63 -13.44
N LYS A 141 -1.31 -22.27 -12.47
CA LYS A 141 0.08 -22.76 -12.57
C LYS A 141 1.07 -21.70 -13.10
N ILE A 142 0.86 -20.43 -12.74
CA ILE A 142 1.69 -19.32 -13.22
C ILE A 142 3.11 -19.47 -12.67
N GLY A 143 4.10 -19.50 -13.57
CA GLY A 143 5.51 -19.56 -13.21
C GLY A 143 5.92 -18.41 -12.29
N TYR A 144 6.91 -18.65 -11.42
CA TYR A 144 7.30 -17.67 -10.40
C TYR A 144 7.76 -16.33 -10.97
N ARG A 145 8.51 -16.35 -12.09
CA ARG A 145 8.99 -15.12 -12.77
C ARG A 145 7.87 -14.23 -13.28
N PRO A 146 6.98 -14.71 -14.19
CA PRO A 146 5.89 -13.87 -14.70
C PRO A 146 4.95 -13.40 -13.59
N TRP A 147 4.64 -14.27 -12.61
CA TRP A 147 3.84 -13.88 -11.45
C TRP A 147 4.45 -12.70 -10.68
N ARG A 148 5.76 -12.77 -10.40
CA ARG A 148 6.48 -11.75 -9.63
C ARG A 148 6.54 -10.40 -10.37
N ILE A 149 6.80 -10.44 -11.69
CA ILE A 149 6.84 -9.22 -12.52
C ILE A 149 5.45 -8.58 -12.56
N LEU A 150 4.42 -9.37 -12.89
CA LEU A 150 3.05 -8.87 -12.99
C LEU A 150 2.56 -8.29 -11.66
N HIS A 151 2.80 -8.98 -10.55
CA HIS A 151 2.46 -8.46 -9.22
C HIS A 151 3.20 -7.16 -8.91
N SER A 152 4.47 -7.03 -9.32
CA SER A 152 5.25 -5.82 -9.04
C SER A 152 4.77 -4.63 -9.88
N VAL A 153 4.43 -4.85 -11.16
CA VAL A 153 3.85 -3.83 -12.03
C VAL A 153 2.50 -3.36 -11.46
N LEU A 154 1.63 -4.30 -11.09
CA LEU A 154 0.35 -3.95 -10.48
C LEU A 154 0.53 -3.22 -9.15
N ALA A 155 1.48 -3.64 -8.31
CA ALA A 155 1.75 -2.96 -7.04
C ALA A 155 2.21 -1.51 -7.24
N VAL A 156 3.09 -1.25 -8.22
CA VAL A 156 3.49 0.11 -8.59
C VAL A 156 2.29 0.93 -9.08
N ALA A 157 1.41 0.35 -9.91
CA ALA A 157 0.21 1.01 -10.38
C ALA A 157 -0.78 1.34 -9.25
N VAL A 158 -1.04 0.38 -8.33
CA VAL A 158 -1.88 0.60 -7.14
C VAL A 158 -1.35 1.75 -6.30
N VAL A 159 -0.05 1.72 -5.96
CA VAL A 159 0.54 2.75 -5.09
C VAL A 159 0.60 4.10 -5.80
N GLY A 160 0.96 4.12 -7.09
CA GLY A 160 0.98 5.33 -7.92
C GLY A 160 -0.37 6.01 -8.01
N ALA A 161 -1.40 5.26 -8.43
CA ALA A 161 -2.75 5.77 -8.54
C ALA A 161 -3.33 6.17 -7.17
N SER A 162 -3.08 5.39 -6.10
CA SER A 162 -3.49 5.75 -4.74
C SER A 162 -2.85 7.04 -4.25
N ALA A 163 -1.57 7.27 -4.56
CA ALA A 163 -0.88 8.49 -4.17
C ALA A 163 -1.46 9.71 -4.89
N ILE A 164 -1.69 9.62 -6.20
CA ILE A 164 -2.30 10.71 -6.98
C ILE A 164 -3.72 11.00 -6.46
N HIS A 165 -4.53 9.95 -6.25
CA HIS A 165 -5.86 10.03 -5.66
C HIS A 165 -5.83 10.77 -4.31
N ALA A 166 -4.96 10.34 -3.39
CA ALA A 166 -4.87 10.94 -2.07
C ALA A 166 -4.37 12.39 -2.11
N ILE A 167 -3.33 12.70 -2.89
CA ILE A 167 -2.75 14.04 -2.96
C ILE A 167 -3.77 15.07 -3.46
N GLN A 168 -4.60 14.71 -4.44
CA GLN A 168 -5.64 15.58 -4.98
C GLN A 168 -6.85 15.77 -4.05
N ILE A 169 -6.98 14.97 -2.99
CA ILE A 169 -8.05 15.12 -2.01
C ILE A 169 -7.66 16.17 -0.98
N GLU A 170 -8.45 17.22 -0.87
CA GLU A 170 -8.46 18.12 0.29
C GLU A 170 -9.35 17.52 1.38
N GLY A 171 -8.76 17.15 2.53
CA GLY A 171 -9.50 16.39 3.54
C GLY A 171 -8.77 16.26 4.87
N ALA A 172 -9.25 15.35 5.71
CA ALA A 172 -8.82 15.23 7.10
C ALA A 172 -7.31 14.92 7.27
N MET A 173 -6.68 14.24 6.31
CA MET A 173 -5.24 14.04 6.30
C MET A 173 -4.52 15.37 6.06
N GLU A 174 -3.79 15.83 7.07
CA GLU A 174 -2.93 17.02 7.03
C GLU A 174 -1.91 16.93 5.87
N GLU A 175 -1.63 18.06 5.22
CA GLU A 175 -0.92 18.13 3.93
C GLU A 175 0.49 17.50 3.98
N TYR A 176 1.28 17.81 5.00
CA TYR A 176 2.64 17.30 5.11
C TYR A 176 2.66 15.79 5.40
N SER A 177 1.82 15.33 6.34
CA SER A 177 1.71 13.90 6.66
C SER A 177 1.27 13.08 5.44
N LYS A 178 0.36 13.64 4.63
CA LYS A 178 -0.11 13.07 3.36
C LYS A 178 0.97 12.97 2.32
N LEU A 179 1.70 14.05 2.09
CA LEU A 179 2.78 14.04 1.12
C LEU A 179 3.91 13.08 1.55
N ALA A 180 4.25 13.09 2.83
CA ALA A 180 5.30 12.23 3.39
C ALA A 180 4.99 10.74 3.19
N ILE A 181 3.78 10.28 3.53
CA ILE A 181 3.42 8.87 3.34
C ILE A 181 3.32 8.50 1.85
N CYS A 182 2.80 9.37 0.99
CA CYS A 182 2.74 9.13 -0.45
C CYS A 182 4.13 8.97 -1.06
N ILE A 183 5.06 9.89 -0.76
CA ILE A 183 6.45 9.81 -1.23
C ILE A 183 7.13 8.55 -0.70
N ALA A 184 6.97 8.24 0.60
CA ALA A 184 7.54 7.05 1.20
C ALA A 184 7.00 5.77 0.56
N ALA A 185 5.69 5.68 0.32
CA ALA A 185 5.06 4.54 -0.33
C ALA A 185 5.59 4.35 -1.77
N LEU A 186 5.67 5.44 -2.55
CA LEU A 186 6.20 5.43 -3.92
C LEU A 186 7.66 4.98 -3.95
N LEU A 187 8.50 5.57 -3.10
CA LEU A 187 9.93 5.28 -3.03
C LEU A 187 10.16 3.82 -2.67
N VAL A 188 9.56 3.36 -1.57
CA VAL A 188 9.77 1.99 -1.08
C VAL A 188 9.22 0.96 -2.06
N THR A 189 8.05 1.21 -2.67
CA THR A 189 7.48 0.30 -3.67
C THR A 189 8.38 0.19 -4.89
N THR A 190 8.91 1.32 -5.38
CA THR A 190 9.83 1.36 -6.53
C THR A 190 11.13 0.62 -6.22
N VAL A 191 11.76 0.91 -5.08
CA VAL A 191 12.99 0.24 -4.64
C VAL A 191 12.76 -1.26 -4.48
N ALA A 192 11.65 -1.66 -3.86
CA ALA A 192 11.29 -3.06 -3.69
C ALA A 192 11.06 -3.78 -5.03
N ALA A 193 10.38 -3.13 -5.98
CA ALA A 193 10.15 -3.69 -7.31
C ALA A 193 11.48 -3.93 -8.05
N VAL A 194 12.42 -2.98 -7.99
CA VAL A 194 13.77 -3.11 -8.58
C VAL A 194 14.57 -4.21 -7.87
N GLU A 195 14.57 -4.22 -6.54
CA GLU A 195 15.29 -5.20 -5.74
C GLU A 195 14.82 -6.64 -6.02
N VAL A 196 13.49 -6.85 -6.05
CA VAL A 196 12.87 -8.17 -6.24
C VAL A 196 12.99 -8.68 -7.67
N ASN A 197 12.90 -7.81 -8.68
CA ASN A 197 12.86 -8.22 -10.08
C ASN A 197 14.21 -8.18 -10.80
N VAL A 198 15.11 -7.29 -10.37
CA VAL A 198 16.38 -7.03 -11.07
C VAL A 198 17.56 -7.45 -10.20
N LEU A 199 17.75 -6.80 -9.04
CA LEU A 199 18.98 -6.91 -8.26
C LEU A 199 19.14 -8.29 -7.61
N ALA A 200 18.11 -8.80 -6.91
CA ALA A 200 18.20 -10.10 -6.26
C ALA A 200 18.40 -11.27 -7.25
N PRO A 201 17.70 -11.32 -8.41
CA PRO A 201 17.99 -12.31 -9.45
C PRO A 201 19.40 -12.21 -10.03
N MET A 202 19.94 -10.99 -10.22
CA MET A 202 21.31 -10.79 -10.70
C MET A 202 22.32 -11.35 -9.70
N ARG A 203 22.19 -11.03 -8.40
CA ARG A 203 23.09 -11.52 -7.35
C ARG A 203 23.11 -13.05 -7.27
N ARG A 204 21.95 -13.70 -7.42
CA ARG A 204 21.85 -15.19 -7.46
C ARG A 204 22.57 -15.79 -8.67
N ARG A 205 22.41 -15.20 -9.87
CA ARG A 205 23.10 -15.66 -11.09
C ARG A 205 24.61 -15.53 -10.97
N THR A 206 25.09 -14.42 -10.41
CA THR A 206 26.53 -14.20 -10.21
C THR A 206 27.12 -15.18 -9.18
N ALA A 207 26.40 -15.48 -8.10
CA ALA A 207 26.83 -16.46 -7.12
C ALA A 207 26.95 -17.89 -7.72
N LEU A 208 25.97 -18.30 -8.53
CA LEU A 208 26.01 -19.59 -9.23
C LEU A 208 27.11 -19.70 -10.28
N ARG A 209 27.56 -18.58 -10.86
CA ARG A 209 28.72 -18.55 -11.78
C ARG A 209 30.07 -18.65 -11.08
N LYS A 210 30.12 -18.36 -9.79
CA LYS A 210 31.33 -18.39 -8.97
C LYS A 210 31.51 -19.69 -8.18
N ALA A 211 30.45 -20.51 -8.09
CA ALA A 211 30.45 -21.83 -7.47
C ALA A 211 30.73 -22.89 -8.53
#